data_AF-H2C4F0-F1
#
_entry.id   AF-H2C4F0-F1
#
_cell.length_a   1.000
_cell.length_b   1.000
_cell.length_c   1.000
_cell.angle_alpha   90.00
_cell.angle_beta   90.00
_cell.angle_gamma   90.00
#
_symmetry.space_group_name_H-M   'P 1'
#
loop_
_entity.id
_entity.type
_entity.pdbx_description
1 polymer ?
#
loop_
_entity_poly.entity_id
_entity_poly.type
_entity_poly.pdbx_seq_one_letter_code
_entity_poly.pdbx_strand_id
1 'polypeptide(L)'
;MRAKYLLTASLVLSLVAVLLSLASVDTTQYSLASYGYGNVAYPPQDWRSVPWAVVLGYLPNASVTTAGGNLSVSSVTPISLNSYELYVYQVRGVVQPYYFLSVPSLILALTSSLLAFKSTFALFYERVTGETLNLSGVGTLKNFLKKRTTSYLVTLFISSSAGVALEVLALHRPLERALKDLITMDMGVSRVYGISSTLVVLEGLSFTSLLIAITFTVSVVLSVVVVVYSLSSTNLRRVVSSWRYIGSAIATWVLSEALIYLFHFQLGVLPIGRPERSLTGYLILPFVALFIPYVGILANRVYSTASIFKPPREVGELKNLGKDVILHKHVLGHVSVVMLNGISSAFVEMLIGEAMAEVIFGWPGIGTVLRVAVSHGDMTVAEGSMLSFSLILILSAYVTDLVYGILDPRVRR
;
A
#
# COMPACT_ATOMS: atom_id res chain seq x y z
N MET A 1 24.43 15.68 -3.41
CA MET A 1 24.47 14.47 -4.27
C MET A 1 24.10 14.89 -5.68
N ARG A 2 24.79 14.39 -6.73
CA ARG A 2 24.40 14.66 -8.12
C ARG A 2 23.03 14.05 -8.40
N ALA A 3 22.16 14.76 -9.14
CA ALA A 3 20.78 14.37 -9.38
C ALA A 3 20.64 12.97 -10.02
N LYS A 4 21.62 12.58 -10.85
CA LYS A 4 21.72 11.24 -11.45
C LYS A 4 21.74 10.10 -10.41
N TYR A 5 22.47 10.25 -9.30
CA TYR A 5 22.56 9.20 -8.27
C TYR A 5 21.25 9.03 -7.49
N LEU A 6 20.52 10.13 -7.26
CA LEU A 6 19.20 10.06 -6.61
C LEU A 6 18.17 9.39 -7.52
N LEU A 7 18.27 9.60 -8.84
CA LEU A 7 17.38 8.97 -9.80
C LEU A 7 17.67 7.46 -9.88
N THR A 8 18.93 7.06 -10.00
CA THR A 8 19.28 5.63 -10.00
C THR A 8 18.88 4.95 -8.70
N ALA A 9 19.12 5.60 -7.54
CA ALA A 9 18.68 5.08 -6.25
C ALA A 9 17.15 4.93 -6.19
N SER A 10 16.39 5.91 -6.70
CA SER A 10 14.93 5.83 -6.72
C SER A 10 14.40 4.69 -7.59
N LEU A 11 14.98 4.47 -8.77
CA LEU A 11 14.61 3.37 -9.66
C LEU A 11 14.92 2.02 -9.04
N VAL A 12 16.09 1.88 -8.40
CA VAL A 12 16.46 0.65 -7.68
C VAL A 12 15.50 0.38 -6.53
N LEU A 13 15.21 1.39 -5.69
CA LEU A 13 14.29 1.22 -4.55
C LEU A 13 12.86 0.87 -5.01
N SER A 14 12.40 1.47 -6.11
CA SER A 14 11.09 1.15 -6.69
C SER A 14 11.04 -0.28 -7.25
N LEU A 15 12.09 -0.70 -7.98
CA LEU A 15 12.21 -2.08 -8.44
C LEU A 15 12.20 -3.07 -7.26
N VAL A 16 12.95 -2.78 -6.21
CA VAL A 16 12.99 -3.60 -4.98
C VAL A 16 11.60 -3.63 -4.32
N ALA A 17 10.88 -2.51 -4.23
CA ALA A 17 9.54 -2.48 -3.68
C ALA A 17 8.58 -3.39 -4.44
N VAL A 18 8.60 -3.34 -5.78
CA VAL A 18 7.76 -4.20 -6.62
C VAL A 18 8.16 -5.67 -6.47
N LEU A 19 9.46 -5.99 -6.46
CA LEU A 19 9.95 -7.35 -6.29
C LEU A 19 9.59 -7.95 -4.92
N LEU A 20 9.70 -7.17 -3.84
CA LEU A 20 9.29 -7.60 -2.51
C LEU A 20 7.77 -7.83 -2.44
N SER A 21 6.98 -6.99 -3.10
CA SER A 21 5.53 -7.17 -3.18
C SER A 21 5.16 -8.42 -3.97
N LEU A 22 5.84 -8.68 -5.09
CA LEU A 22 5.63 -9.90 -5.88
C LEU A 22 6.01 -11.15 -5.08
N ALA A 23 7.16 -11.13 -4.40
CA ALA A 23 7.57 -12.21 -3.52
C ALA A 23 6.56 -12.43 -2.38
N SER A 24 5.97 -11.35 -1.85
CA SER A 24 4.99 -11.44 -0.76
C SER A 24 3.73 -12.19 -1.16
N VAL A 25 3.34 -12.16 -2.44
CA VAL A 25 2.13 -12.80 -3.00
C VAL A 25 2.39 -14.25 -3.42
N ASP A 26 3.64 -14.70 -3.43
CA ASP A 26 3.99 -16.04 -3.92
C ASP A 26 3.44 -17.13 -3.00
N THR A 27 2.99 -18.23 -3.61
CA THR A 27 2.29 -19.32 -2.90
C THR A 27 3.00 -20.65 -3.08
N THR A 28 3.04 -21.44 -2.01
CA THR A 28 3.67 -22.77 -2.03
C THR A 28 2.75 -23.82 -1.41
N GLN A 29 2.86 -25.06 -1.89
CA GLN A 29 2.18 -26.19 -1.27
C GLN A 29 2.90 -26.55 0.03
N TYR A 30 2.13 -26.69 1.10
CA TYR A 30 2.67 -27.01 2.42
C TYR A 30 1.84 -28.11 3.08
N SER A 31 2.53 -28.97 3.83
CA SER A 31 1.87 -29.99 4.63
C SER A 31 2.51 -30.10 6.00
N LEU A 32 1.67 -30.13 7.03
CA LEU A 32 2.05 -30.30 8.42
C LEU A 32 1.50 -31.64 8.90
N ALA A 33 2.34 -32.48 9.50
CA ALA A 33 1.95 -33.77 10.04
C ALA A 33 2.19 -33.82 11.54
N SER A 34 1.27 -34.43 12.27
CA SER A 34 1.42 -34.79 13.68
C SER A 34 1.16 -36.28 13.85
N TYR A 35 1.90 -36.90 14.76
CA TYR A 35 1.81 -38.31 15.08
C TYR A 35 1.22 -38.44 16.47
N GLY A 36 0.30 -39.38 16.64
CA GLY A 36 -0.30 -39.65 17.94
C GLY A 36 -0.74 -41.10 18.06
N TYR A 37 -1.05 -41.48 19.29
CA TYR A 37 -1.64 -42.77 19.61
C TYR A 37 -2.84 -42.53 20.51
N GLY A 38 -4.00 -43.05 20.11
CA GLY A 38 -5.23 -42.81 20.86
C GLY A 38 -6.49 -43.17 20.09
N ASN A 39 -7.63 -42.88 20.70
CA ASN A 39 -8.96 -42.98 20.11
C ASN A 39 -9.46 -41.63 19.54
N VAL A 40 -8.68 -40.56 19.65
CA VAL A 40 -8.99 -39.25 19.07
C VAL A 40 -7.73 -38.71 18.40
N ALA A 41 -7.85 -38.40 17.11
CA ALA A 41 -6.83 -37.78 16.30
C ALA A 41 -6.92 -36.25 16.42
N TYR A 42 -5.93 -35.63 17.06
CA TYR A 42 -5.85 -34.18 17.20
C TYR A 42 -5.02 -33.56 16.07
N PRO A 43 -5.42 -32.38 15.55
CA PRO A 43 -4.61 -31.66 14.59
C PRO A 43 -3.31 -31.13 15.22
N PRO A 44 -2.25 -30.89 14.43
CA PRO A 44 -0.97 -30.37 14.93
C PRO A 44 -1.15 -29.02 15.64
N GLN A 45 -0.62 -28.81 16.85
CA GLN A 45 -0.94 -27.62 17.68
C GLN A 45 -0.73 -26.27 16.96
N ASP A 46 0.30 -26.16 16.13
CA ASP A 46 0.67 -24.92 15.43
C ASP A 46 -0.06 -24.70 14.10
N TRP A 47 -1.01 -25.57 13.72
CA TRP A 47 -1.64 -25.48 12.39
C TRP A 47 -2.33 -24.12 12.14
N ARG A 48 -2.80 -23.44 13.20
CA ARG A 48 -3.49 -22.14 13.10
C ARG A 48 -2.56 -20.94 12.90
N SER A 49 -1.27 -21.10 13.20
CA SER A 49 -0.24 -20.06 13.03
C SER A 49 0.54 -20.22 11.72
N VAL A 50 0.22 -21.24 10.91
CA VAL A 50 0.75 -21.39 9.56
C VAL A 50 0.05 -20.41 8.61
N PRO A 51 0.78 -19.70 7.73
CA PRO A 51 0.21 -18.68 6.85
C PRO A 51 -0.49 -19.28 5.63
N TRP A 52 -1.62 -19.92 5.89
CA TRP A 52 -2.49 -20.44 4.84
C TRP A 52 -3.02 -19.31 3.97
N ALA A 53 -3.09 -19.55 2.66
CA ALA A 53 -3.58 -18.61 1.66
C ALA A 53 -5.13 -18.59 1.60
N VAL A 54 -5.76 -18.25 2.74
CA VAL A 54 -7.22 -18.32 2.90
C VAL A 54 -7.95 -17.18 2.20
N VAL A 55 -7.32 -16.00 2.05
CA VAL A 55 -7.88 -14.87 1.31
C VAL A 55 -7.96 -15.19 -0.18
N LEU A 56 -7.03 -15.99 -0.71
CA LEU A 56 -7.12 -16.58 -2.05
C LEU A 56 -8.18 -17.68 -2.18
N GLY A 57 -8.74 -18.17 -1.07
CA GLY A 57 -9.77 -19.22 -1.04
C GLY A 57 -9.22 -20.63 -0.83
N TYR A 58 -7.92 -20.78 -0.57
CA TYR A 58 -7.31 -22.07 -0.27
C TYR A 58 -7.44 -22.39 1.22
N LEU A 59 -8.55 -23.00 1.61
CA LEU A 59 -8.71 -23.51 2.97
C LEU A 59 -7.85 -24.76 3.20
N PRO A 60 -7.22 -24.91 4.39
CA PRO A 60 -6.44 -26.10 4.70
C PRO A 60 -7.33 -27.33 4.86
N ASN A 61 -6.96 -28.42 4.20
CA ASN A 61 -7.64 -29.71 4.27
C ASN A 61 -6.91 -30.65 5.23
N ALA A 62 -7.66 -31.51 5.93
CA ALA A 62 -7.10 -32.49 6.85
C ALA A 62 -7.24 -33.92 6.30
N SER A 63 -6.27 -34.76 6.59
CA SER A 63 -6.35 -36.21 6.35
C SER A 63 -5.75 -36.95 7.52
N VAL A 64 -6.45 -37.95 8.04
CA VAL A 64 -5.96 -38.83 9.10
C VAL A 64 -5.71 -40.20 8.52
N THR A 65 -4.45 -40.64 8.56
CA THR A 65 -4.05 -41.98 8.12
C THR A 65 -3.86 -42.87 9.35
N THR A 66 -4.56 -44.00 9.38
CA THR A 66 -4.43 -45.06 10.39
C THR A 66 -4.03 -46.38 9.72
N ALA A 67 -3.79 -47.42 10.50
CA ALA A 67 -3.50 -48.76 9.96
C ALA A 67 -4.67 -49.31 9.11
N GLY A 68 -5.90 -48.88 9.38
CA GLY A 68 -7.11 -49.30 8.68
C GLY A 68 -7.50 -48.48 7.46
N GLY A 69 -6.81 -47.38 7.14
CA GLY A 69 -7.11 -46.56 5.95
C GLY A 69 -6.83 -45.06 6.12
N ASN A 70 -7.23 -44.28 5.12
CA ASN A 70 -7.08 -42.82 5.11
C ASN A 70 -8.46 -42.14 5.14
N LEU A 71 -8.68 -41.27 6.12
CA LEU A 71 -9.89 -40.48 6.29
C LEU A 71 -9.59 -39.04 5.90
N SER A 72 -10.13 -38.57 4.77
CA SER A 72 -10.04 -37.16 4.36
C SER A 72 -11.19 -36.35 4.95
N VAL A 73 -10.88 -35.22 5.58
CA VAL A 73 -11.86 -34.30 6.16
C VAL A 73 -11.64 -32.89 5.62
N SER A 74 -12.73 -32.22 5.25
CA SER A 74 -12.71 -30.88 4.66
C SER A 74 -12.38 -29.77 5.66
N SER A 75 -12.51 -30.03 6.96
CA SER A 75 -12.22 -29.06 8.03
C SER A 75 -11.27 -29.63 9.07
N VAL A 76 -10.26 -28.84 9.45
CA VAL A 76 -9.28 -29.22 10.49
C VAL A 76 -9.94 -29.26 11.86
N THR A 77 -10.39 -30.44 12.27
CA THR A 77 -11.09 -30.71 13.53
C THR A 77 -10.56 -32.00 14.17
N PRO A 78 -10.66 -32.17 15.51
CA PRO A 78 -10.36 -33.43 16.14
C PRO A 78 -11.32 -34.53 15.66
N ILE A 79 -10.78 -35.71 15.34
CA ILE A 79 -11.55 -36.83 14.77
C ILE A 79 -11.49 -38.02 15.70
N SER A 80 -12.64 -38.55 16.10
CA SER A 80 -12.72 -39.80 16.86
C SER A 80 -12.44 -41.00 15.98
N LEU A 81 -11.61 -41.91 16.47
CA LEU A 81 -11.24 -43.18 15.83
C LEU A 81 -12.05 -44.32 16.45
N ASN A 82 -12.32 -45.37 15.67
CA ASN A 82 -13.10 -46.53 16.12
C ASN A 82 -12.36 -47.39 17.16
N SER A 83 -11.03 -47.31 17.21
CA SER A 83 -10.14 -48.12 18.03
C SER A 83 -8.94 -47.29 18.50
N TYR A 84 -8.28 -47.76 19.56
CA TYR A 84 -7.00 -47.18 20.02
C TYR A 84 -5.88 -47.60 19.08
N GLU A 85 -5.47 -46.69 18.19
CA GLU A 85 -4.47 -46.98 17.16
C GLU A 85 -3.49 -45.81 16.98
N LEU A 86 -2.37 -46.11 16.32
CA LEU A 86 -1.43 -45.09 15.88
C LEU A 86 -2.03 -44.37 14.66
N TYR A 87 -2.04 -43.04 14.72
CA TYR A 87 -2.57 -42.21 13.65
C TYR A 87 -1.56 -41.14 13.23
N VAL A 88 -1.64 -40.76 11.96
CA VAL A 88 -0.95 -39.60 11.38
C VAL A 88 -2.00 -38.58 10.98
N TYR A 89 -2.05 -37.45 11.66
CA TYR A 89 -2.90 -36.33 11.30
C TYR A 89 -2.11 -35.38 10.41
N GLN A 90 -2.50 -35.26 9.15
CA GLN A 90 -1.86 -34.38 8.19
C GLN A 90 -2.80 -33.26 7.77
N VAL A 91 -2.34 -32.01 7.88
CA VAL A 91 -2.98 -30.83 7.33
C VAL A 91 -2.22 -30.42 6.08
N ARG A 92 -2.92 -30.30 4.94
CA ARG A 92 -2.35 -29.91 3.65
C ARG A 92 -3.06 -28.68 3.14
N GLY A 93 -2.32 -27.78 2.49
CA GLY A 93 -2.90 -26.59 1.90
C GLY A 93 -1.87 -25.74 1.18
N VAL A 94 -2.32 -24.58 0.73
CA VAL A 94 -1.47 -23.57 0.10
C VAL A 94 -1.11 -22.53 1.16
N VAL A 95 0.16 -22.15 1.24
CA VAL A 95 0.66 -21.12 2.14
C VAL A 95 1.32 -20.00 1.38
N GLN A 96 1.34 -18.83 2.00
CA GLN A 96 2.02 -17.63 1.50
C GLN A 96 3.16 -17.28 2.45
N PRO A 97 4.38 -17.84 2.27
CA PRO A 97 5.42 -17.78 3.30
C PRO A 97 6.03 -16.39 3.49
N TYR A 98 5.91 -15.50 2.51
CA TYR A 98 6.61 -14.22 2.47
C TYR A 98 5.70 -12.99 2.68
N TYR A 99 4.50 -13.17 3.24
CA TYR A 99 3.53 -12.08 3.46
C TYR A 99 4.14 -10.88 4.21
N PHE A 100 5.13 -11.12 5.08
CA PHE A 100 5.74 -10.08 5.92
C PHE A 100 6.56 -9.06 5.12
N LEU A 101 6.90 -9.36 3.86
CA LEU A 101 7.60 -8.45 2.96
C LEU A 101 6.70 -7.33 2.42
N SER A 102 5.38 -7.43 2.60
CA SER A 102 4.39 -6.43 2.14
C SER A 102 4.59 -5.04 2.77
N VAL A 103 4.78 -4.99 4.09
CA VAL A 103 4.98 -3.75 4.84
C VAL A 103 6.24 -2.99 4.41
N PRO A 104 7.44 -3.61 4.36
CA PRO A 104 8.62 -2.91 3.86
C PRO A 104 8.50 -2.52 2.39
N SER A 105 7.76 -3.28 1.57
CA SER A 105 7.49 -2.92 0.17
C SER A 105 6.76 -1.57 0.08
N LEU A 106 5.70 -1.35 0.87
CA LEU A 106 4.92 -0.11 0.86
C LEU A 106 5.78 1.10 1.22
N ILE A 107 6.62 0.95 2.24
CA ILE A 107 7.55 1.99 2.69
C ILE A 107 8.57 2.29 1.58
N LEU A 108 9.08 1.26 0.91
CA LEU A 108 10.02 1.42 -0.21
C LEU A 108 9.37 2.07 -1.43
N ALA A 109 8.12 1.74 -1.76
CA ALA A 109 7.37 2.35 -2.85
C ALA A 109 7.14 3.86 -2.61
N LEU A 110 6.81 4.24 -1.37
CA LEU A 110 6.66 5.65 -1.00
C LEU A 110 8.00 6.40 -1.05
N THR A 111 9.05 5.86 -0.41
CA THR A 111 10.37 6.51 -0.35
C THR A 111 10.99 6.64 -1.73
N SER A 112 10.92 5.61 -2.56
CA SER A 112 11.40 5.64 -3.94
C SER A 112 10.69 6.71 -4.75
N SER A 113 9.36 6.84 -4.63
CA SER A 113 8.58 7.84 -5.36
C SER A 113 8.93 9.28 -4.95
N LEU A 114 9.17 9.53 -3.67
CA LEU A 114 9.65 10.84 -3.17
C LEU A 114 11.03 11.19 -3.73
N LEU A 115 11.94 10.21 -3.79
CA LEU A 115 13.28 10.37 -4.37
C LEU A 115 13.23 10.54 -5.91
N ALA A 116 12.39 9.78 -6.60
CA ALA A 116 12.19 9.83 -8.04
C ALA A 116 11.71 11.22 -8.46
N PHE A 117 10.76 11.79 -7.71
CA PHE A 117 10.30 13.14 -7.94
C PHE A 117 11.44 14.16 -7.82
N LYS A 118 12.14 14.20 -6.67
CA LYS A 118 13.21 15.17 -6.44
C LYS A 118 14.32 15.06 -7.47
N SER A 119 14.71 13.84 -7.83
CA SER A 119 15.81 13.57 -8.76
C SER A 119 15.49 13.93 -10.21
N THR A 120 14.31 13.54 -10.71
CA THR A 120 13.84 13.90 -12.06
C THR A 120 13.75 15.41 -12.20
N PHE A 121 13.26 16.07 -11.15
CA PHE A 121 13.15 17.50 -11.09
C PHE A 121 14.52 18.20 -11.08
N ALA A 122 15.46 17.71 -10.27
CA ALA A 122 16.81 18.24 -10.21
C ALA A 122 17.59 18.03 -11.52
N LEU A 123 17.40 16.90 -12.22
CA LEU A 123 18.00 16.65 -13.53
C LEU A 123 17.48 17.60 -14.60
N PHE A 124 16.18 17.85 -14.60
CA PHE A 124 15.59 18.80 -15.54
C PHE A 124 16.11 20.22 -15.26
N TYR A 125 16.17 20.61 -13.99
CA TYR A 125 16.76 21.89 -13.59
C TYR A 125 18.22 22.03 -14.05
N GLU A 126 19.05 21.01 -13.80
CA GLU A 126 20.47 20.98 -14.18
C GLU A 126 20.63 21.08 -15.71
N ARG A 127 19.79 20.37 -16.47
CA ARG A 127 19.81 20.39 -17.95
C ARG A 127 19.49 21.77 -18.52
N VAL A 128 18.63 22.54 -17.87
CA VAL A 128 18.19 23.84 -18.39
C VAL A 128 19.01 25.02 -17.87
N THR A 129 19.50 24.96 -16.63
CA THR A 129 20.24 26.07 -16.01
C THR A 129 21.76 25.88 -15.99
N GLY A 130 22.26 24.66 -16.18
CA GLY A 130 23.68 24.32 -16.08
C GLY A 130 24.24 24.36 -14.64
N GLU A 131 23.44 24.72 -13.65
CA GLU A 131 23.83 24.81 -12.24
C GLU A 131 23.14 23.73 -11.39
N THR A 132 23.83 23.21 -10.39
CA THR A 132 23.22 22.34 -9.38
C THR A 132 22.46 23.17 -8.34
N LEU A 133 21.19 22.84 -8.09
CA LEU A 133 20.35 23.46 -7.03
C LEU A 133 21.04 23.39 -5.66
N ASN A 134 21.62 24.50 -5.22
CA ASN A 134 22.06 24.73 -3.84
C ASN A 134 21.02 25.61 -3.14
N LEU A 135 20.03 24.98 -2.51
CA LEU A 135 19.05 25.69 -1.69
C LEU A 135 19.61 25.87 -0.28
N SER A 136 19.98 27.10 0.08
CA SER A 136 20.25 27.50 1.46
C SER A 136 18.96 27.92 2.15
N GLY A 137 18.68 27.41 3.35
CA GLY A 137 17.50 27.75 4.15
C GLY A 137 17.73 27.54 5.64
N VAL A 138 16.92 28.21 6.45
CA VAL A 138 17.05 28.42 7.92
C VAL A 138 15.87 27.72 8.63
N GLY A 139 16.13 26.86 9.62
CA GLY A 139 15.08 26.22 10.46
C GLY A 139 15.46 24.86 11.07
N THR A 140 15.11 24.64 12.36
CA THR A 140 15.62 23.54 13.20
C THR A 140 14.79 22.24 13.17
N LEU A 141 15.39 21.15 12.66
CA LEU A 141 14.79 19.81 12.43
C LEU A 141 14.09 19.23 13.66
N LYS A 142 14.68 19.48 14.83
CA LYS A 142 14.22 18.95 16.12
C LYS A 142 12.82 19.42 16.48
N ASN A 143 12.48 20.68 16.22
CA ASN A 143 11.16 21.23 16.55
C ASN A 143 10.08 20.75 15.58
N PHE A 144 10.44 20.57 14.30
CA PHE A 144 9.56 20.00 13.29
C PHE A 144 9.21 18.54 13.61
N LEU A 145 10.23 17.71 13.85
CA LEU A 145 10.02 16.30 14.22
C LEU A 145 9.22 16.18 15.52
N LYS A 146 9.50 17.00 16.53
CA LYS A 146 8.74 16.99 17.79
C LYS A 146 7.26 17.30 17.59
N LYS A 147 6.92 18.34 16.81
CA LYS A 147 5.52 18.71 16.55
C LYS A 147 4.77 17.59 15.82
N ARG A 148 5.45 16.91 14.89
CA ARG A 148 4.81 15.90 14.05
C ARG A 148 4.70 14.54 14.72
N THR A 149 5.68 14.14 15.53
CA THR A 149 5.54 12.97 16.41
C THR A 149 4.37 13.13 17.38
N THR A 150 4.13 14.32 17.92
CA THR A 150 2.93 14.58 18.75
C THR A 150 1.64 14.34 17.96
N SER A 151 1.56 14.81 16.71
CA SER A 151 0.39 14.59 15.84
C SER A 151 0.16 13.10 15.54
N TYR A 152 1.24 12.33 15.35
CA TYR A 152 1.15 10.89 15.12
C TYR A 152 0.70 10.13 16.37
N LEU A 153 1.19 10.51 17.55
CA LEU A 153 0.72 9.93 18.80
C LEU A 153 -0.77 10.19 19.02
N VAL A 154 -1.27 11.39 18.68
CA VAL A 154 -2.71 11.68 18.75
C VAL A 154 -3.50 10.82 17.77
N THR A 155 -3.02 10.65 16.54
CA THR A 155 -3.70 9.80 15.53
C THR A 155 -3.72 8.33 15.94
N LEU A 156 -2.60 7.85 16.49
CA LEU A 156 -2.48 6.50 17.02
C LEU A 156 -3.42 6.30 18.21
N PHE A 157 -3.50 7.28 19.10
CA PHE A 157 -4.43 7.26 20.24
C PHE A 157 -5.90 7.22 19.81
N ILE A 158 -6.28 8.01 18.80
CA ILE A 158 -7.64 7.99 18.23
C ILE A 158 -7.93 6.61 17.62
N SER A 159 -6.97 6.05 16.87
CA SER A 159 -7.15 4.74 16.23
C SER A 159 -7.21 3.60 17.25
N SER A 160 -6.33 3.61 18.26
CA SER A 160 -6.27 2.59 19.30
C SER A 160 -7.48 2.68 20.24
N SER A 161 -7.97 3.88 20.54
CA SER A 161 -9.16 4.05 21.36
C SER A 161 -10.41 3.52 20.67
N ALA A 162 -10.52 3.65 19.34
CA ALA A 162 -11.59 3.02 18.58
C ALA A 162 -11.51 1.49 18.65
N GLY A 163 -10.31 0.89 18.51
CA GLY A 163 -10.12 -0.56 18.67
C GLY A 163 -10.51 -1.05 20.06
N VAL A 164 -9.95 -0.44 21.11
CA VAL A 164 -10.27 -0.77 22.51
C VAL A 164 -11.76 -0.61 22.81
N ALA A 165 -12.42 0.43 22.27
CA ALA A 165 -13.85 0.60 22.43
C ALA A 165 -14.64 -0.53 21.75
N LEU A 166 -14.22 -1.00 20.57
CA LEU A 166 -14.82 -2.16 19.91
C LEU A 166 -14.62 -3.44 20.72
N GLU A 167 -13.43 -3.71 21.26
CA GLU A 167 -13.21 -4.91 22.06
C GLU A 167 -14.02 -4.96 23.35
N VAL A 168 -14.14 -3.81 24.02
CA VAL A 168 -14.90 -3.71 25.27
C VAL A 168 -16.40 -3.74 25.03
N LEU A 169 -16.90 -2.99 24.02
CA LEU A 169 -18.34 -2.83 23.78
C LEU A 169 -18.91 -3.95 22.92
N ALA A 170 -18.23 -4.34 21.83
CA ALA A 170 -18.75 -5.34 20.90
C ALA A 170 -18.34 -6.76 21.28
N LEU A 171 -17.08 -6.97 21.69
CA LEU A 171 -16.56 -8.30 22.03
C LEU A 171 -16.67 -8.67 23.52
N HIS A 172 -17.16 -7.74 24.37
CA HIS A 172 -17.30 -7.93 25.81
C HIS A 172 -16.00 -8.42 26.47
N ARG A 173 -14.85 -8.02 25.92
CA ARG A 173 -13.52 -8.40 26.44
C ARG A 173 -13.12 -7.46 27.57
N PRO A 174 -12.39 -7.96 28.59
CA PRO A 174 -11.85 -7.11 29.65
C PRO A 174 -10.80 -6.16 29.07
N LEU A 175 -10.85 -4.90 29.51
CA LEU A 175 -9.96 -3.82 29.05
C LEU A 175 -8.48 -4.19 29.11
N GLU A 176 -8.05 -4.90 30.15
CA GLU A 176 -6.64 -5.30 30.34
C GLU A 176 -6.15 -6.21 29.22
N ARG A 177 -6.99 -7.15 28.77
CA ARG A 177 -6.65 -8.08 27.72
C ARG A 177 -6.65 -7.39 26.36
N ALA A 178 -7.60 -6.48 26.15
CA ALA A 178 -7.66 -5.63 24.97
C ALA A 178 -6.40 -4.78 24.79
N LEU A 179 -5.95 -4.13 25.87
CA LEU A 179 -4.71 -3.36 25.86
C LEU A 179 -3.47 -4.23 25.60
N LYS A 180 -3.42 -5.43 26.19
CA LYS A 180 -2.33 -6.37 25.98
C LYS A 180 -2.27 -6.86 24.53
N ASP A 181 -3.41 -7.28 23.98
CA ASP A 181 -3.55 -7.82 22.62
C ASP A 181 -3.19 -6.74 21.57
N LEU A 182 -3.57 -5.49 21.82
CA LEU A 182 -3.18 -4.34 20.98
C LEU A 182 -1.66 -4.08 20.99
N ILE A 183 -1.01 -4.21 22.15
CA ILE A 183 0.45 -4.08 22.27
C ILE A 183 1.17 -5.25 21.59
N THR A 184 0.66 -6.47 21.72
CA THR A 184 1.26 -7.67 21.12
C THR A 184 0.90 -7.86 19.65
N MET A 185 0.01 -7.03 19.08
CA MET A 185 -0.61 -7.22 17.76
C MET A 185 -1.18 -8.63 17.55
N ASP A 186 -1.63 -9.27 18.63
CA ASP A 186 -2.29 -10.56 18.57
C ASP A 186 -3.79 -10.32 18.43
N MET A 187 -4.28 -10.39 17.20
CA MET A 187 -5.67 -10.13 16.85
C MET A 187 -6.57 -11.35 17.15
N GLY A 188 -6.01 -12.41 17.75
CA GLY A 188 -6.73 -13.65 18.05
C GLY A 188 -6.99 -14.51 16.81
N VAL A 189 -8.10 -15.25 16.84
CA VAL A 189 -8.48 -16.22 15.80
C VAL A 189 -9.71 -15.71 15.06
N SER A 190 -9.67 -15.82 13.73
CA SER A 190 -10.78 -15.54 12.84
C SER A 190 -11.88 -16.57 13.04
N ARG A 191 -13.12 -16.11 13.21
CA ARG A 191 -14.29 -17.01 13.32
C ARG A 191 -14.67 -17.61 11.97
N VAL A 192 -14.38 -16.90 10.89
CA VAL A 192 -14.70 -17.34 9.52
C VAL A 192 -13.70 -18.39 9.04
N TYR A 193 -12.40 -18.15 9.22
CA TYR A 193 -11.34 -19.00 8.67
C TYR A 193 -10.77 -20.00 9.69
N GLY A 194 -10.98 -19.79 10.99
CA GLY A 194 -10.45 -20.67 12.05
C GLY A 194 -8.93 -20.59 12.26
N ILE A 195 -8.26 -19.64 11.62
CA ILE A 195 -6.81 -19.37 11.71
C ILE A 195 -6.55 -18.01 12.39
N SER A 196 -5.27 -17.71 12.69
CA SER A 196 -4.92 -16.40 13.28
C SER A 196 -5.39 -15.24 12.40
N SER A 197 -6.10 -14.29 13.00
CA SER A 197 -6.59 -13.08 12.33
C SER A 197 -5.45 -12.22 11.78
N THR A 198 -4.32 -12.18 12.49
CA THR A 198 -3.11 -11.45 12.06
C THR A 198 -2.59 -11.98 10.72
N LEU A 199 -2.67 -13.29 10.50
CA LEU A 199 -2.24 -13.90 9.23
C LEU A 199 -3.18 -13.52 8.08
N VAL A 200 -4.50 -13.51 8.31
CA VAL A 200 -5.49 -13.10 7.32
C VAL A 200 -5.26 -11.66 6.87
N VAL A 201 -4.98 -10.77 7.83
CA VAL A 201 -4.71 -9.35 7.55
C VAL A 201 -3.41 -9.19 6.76
N LEU A 202 -2.34 -9.91 7.14
CA LEU A 202 -1.05 -9.83 6.45
C LEU A 202 -1.08 -10.45 5.04
N GLU A 203 -1.88 -11.49 4.83
CA GLU A 203 -2.17 -12.03 3.49
C GLU A 203 -2.80 -10.95 2.61
N GLY A 204 -3.87 -10.30 3.10
CA GLY A 204 -4.51 -9.19 2.39
C GLY A 204 -3.57 -8.02 2.10
N LEU A 205 -2.74 -7.64 3.08
CA LEU A 205 -1.74 -6.58 2.90
C LEU A 205 -0.74 -6.86 1.79
N SER A 206 -0.43 -8.13 1.51
CA SER A 206 0.49 -8.50 0.43
C SER A 206 -0.05 -8.07 -0.93
N PHE A 207 -1.34 -8.28 -1.18
CA PHE A 207 -1.99 -7.88 -2.43
C PHE A 207 -2.20 -6.37 -2.55
N THR A 208 -2.53 -5.69 -1.44
CA THR A 208 -2.58 -4.22 -1.37
C THR A 208 -1.20 -3.64 -1.64
N SER A 209 -0.15 -4.19 -1.04
CA SER A 209 1.22 -3.71 -1.23
C SER A 209 1.66 -3.77 -2.70
N LEU A 210 1.30 -4.84 -3.39
CA LEU A 210 1.61 -5.01 -4.80
C LEU A 210 0.91 -3.98 -5.69
N LEU A 211 -0.39 -3.80 -5.48
CA LEU A 211 -1.19 -2.88 -6.29
C LEU A 211 -0.74 -1.43 -6.05
N ILE A 212 -0.48 -1.01 -4.80
CA ILE A 212 0.13 0.30 -4.51
C ILE A 212 1.50 0.45 -5.14
N ALA A 213 2.40 -0.50 -4.91
CA ALA A 213 3.80 -0.36 -5.28
C ALA A 213 3.95 -0.11 -6.79
N ILE A 214 3.17 -0.83 -7.60
CA ILE A 214 3.13 -0.66 -9.04
C ILE A 214 2.41 0.64 -9.41
N THR A 215 1.17 0.83 -8.93
CA THR A 215 0.33 1.95 -9.34
C THR A 215 0.92 3.31 -8.96
N PHE A 216 1.38 3.45 -7.72
CA PHE A 216 1.92 4.72 -7.23
C PHE A 216 3.20 5.10 -7.95
N THR A 217 4.13 4.13 -8.07
CA THR A 217 5.39 4.33 -8.78
C THR A 217 5.12 4.83 -10.20
N VAL A 218 4.30 4.10 -10.95
CA VAL A 218 4.03 4.42 -12.35
C VAL A 218 3.29 5.75 -12.47
N SER A 219 2.33 6.03 -11.58
CA SER A 219 1.60 7.30 -11.55
C SER A 219 2.53 8.48 -11.29
N VAL A 220 3.44 8.38 -10.32
CA VAL A 220 4.39 9.45 -9.99
C VAL A 220 5.37 9.66 -11.14
N VAL A 221 6.01 8.60 -11.62
CA VAL A 221 6.99 8.70 -12.71
C VAL A 221 6.35 9.32 -13.95
N LEU A 222 5.18 8.83 -14.37
CA LEU A 222 4.52 9.33 -15.57
C LEU A 222 4.03 10.77 -15.39
N SER A 223 3.42 11.10 -14.24
CA SER A 223 2.93 12.46 -13.98
C SER A 223 4.07 13.47 -14.05
N VAL A 224 5.22 13.15 -13.46
CA VAL A 224 6.38 14.05 -13.48
C VAL A 224 6.89 14.23 -14.89
N VAL A 225 7.11 13.14 -15.62
CA VAL A 225 7.60 13.18 -16.99
C VAL A 225 6.66 14.01 -17.86
N VAL A 226 5.38 13.66 -17.88
CA VAL A 226 4.36 14.31 -18.72
C VAL A 226 4.23 15.79 -18.38
N VAL A 227 4.17 16.16 -17.10
CA VAL A 227 4.03 17.56 -16.71
C VAL A 227 5.27 18.37 -17.07
N VAL A 228 6.47 17.87 -16.79
CA VAL A 228 7.71 18.58 -17.11
C VAL A 228 7.84 18.81 -18.62
N TYR A 229 7.59 17.78 -19.45
CA TYR A 229 7.62 17.93 -20.92
C TYR A 229 6.52 18.86 -21.45
N SER A 230 5.37 18.91 -20.78
CA SER A 230 4.29 19.83 -21.14
C SER A 230 4.63 21.31 -20.85
N LEU A 231 5.64 21.59 -20.02
CA LEU A 231 6.15 22.96 -19.87
C LEU A 231 6.96 23.40 -21.10
N SER A 232 7.58 22.48 -21.83
CA SER A 232 8.40 22.81 -23.02
C SER A 232 7.61 22.79 -24.34
N SER A 233 6.41 22.21 -24.38
CA SER A 233 5.62 22.10 -25.63
C SER A 233 4.17 22.57 -25.47
N THR A 234 3.70 23.37 -26.42
CA THR A 234 2.36 24.00 -26.38
C THR A 234 1.23 22.97 -26.52
N ASN A 235 1.39 21.96 -27.36
CA ASN A 235 0.38 20.92 -27.58
C ASN A 235 0.20 20.02 -26.36
N LEU A 236 1.30 19.49 -25.79
CA LEU A 236 1.22 18.69 -24.57
C LEU A 236 0.73 19.54 -23.41
N ARG A 237 1.11 20.82 -23.32
CA ARG A 237 0.56 21.73 -22.31
C ARG A 237 -0.96 21.75 -22.32
N ARG A 238 -1.57 21.91 -23.51
CA ARG A 238 -3.04 21.98 -23.65
C ARG A 238 -3.71 20.67 -23.22
N VAL A 239 -3.15 19.53 -23.61
CA VAL A 239 -3.68 18.21 -23.24
C VAL A 239 -3.57 18.00 -21.73
N VAL A 240 -2.38 18.18 -21.15
CA VAL A 240 -2.14 17.95 -19.72
C VAL A 240 -2.89 18.96 -18.86
N SER A 241 -2.99 20.22 -19.29
CA SER A 241 -3.76 21.24 -18.57
C SER A 241 -5.26 20.95 -18.51
N SER A 242 -5.78 20.25 -19.52
CA SER A 242 -7.19 19.81 -19.54
C SER A 242 -7.36 18.54 -18.72
N TRP A 243 -6.46 17.56 -18.92
CA TRP A 243 -6.49 16.28 -18.22
C TRP A 243 -6.37 16.43 -16.71
N ARG A 244 -5.54 17.34 -16.20
CA ARG A 244 -5.35 17.51 -14.74
C ARG A 244 -6.66 17.75 -14.00
N TYR A 245 -7.58 18.50 -14.60
CA TYR A 245 -8.88 18.79 -14.00
C TYR A 245 -9.80 17.59 -14.07
N ILE A 246 -9.91 16.97 -15.26
CA ILE A 246 -10.72 15.78 -15.49
C ILE A 246 -10.27 14.65 -14.57
N GLY A 247 -8.98 14.29 -14.62
CA GLY A 247 -8.42 13.22 -13.79
C GLY A 247 -8.59 13.49 -12.30
N SER A 248 -8.36 14.73 -11.83
CA SER A 248 -8.56 15.05 -10.42
C SER A 248 -10.02 15.05 -9.95
N ALA A 249 -10.98 15.18 -10.88
CA ALA A 249 -12.41 15.18 -10.57
C ALA A 249 -13.01 13.77 -10.60
N ILE A 250 -12.35 12.82 -11.27
CA ILE A 250 -12.80 11.43 -11.32
C ILE A 250 -12.55 10.78 -9.96
N ALA A 251 -13.62 10.36 -9.30
CA ALA A 251 -13.51 9.53 -8.12
C ALA A 251 -13.11 8.09 -8.50
N THR A 252 -12.14 7.51 -7.79
CA THR A 252 -11.63 6.16 -8.04
C THR A 252 -12.75 5.10 -8.06
N TRP A 253 -13.69 5.17 -7.13
CA TRP A 253 -14.79 4.20 -7.04
C TRP A 253 -15.74 4.28 -8.24
N VAL A 254 -16.09 5.49 -8.71
CA VAL A 254 -16.91 5.70 -9.92
C VAL A 254 -16.22 5.13 -11.15
N LEU A 255 -14.92 5.41 -11.30
CA LEU A 255 -14.15 4.86 -12.41
C LEU A 255 -14.05 3.33 -12.31
N SER A 256 -13.91 2.79 -11.11
CA SER A 256 -13.88 1.34 -10.88
C SER A 256 -15.18 0.68 -11.34
N GLU A 257 -16.34 1.26 -10.98
CA GLU A 257 -17.67 0.80 -11.40
C GLU A 257 -17.87 0.88 -12.92
N ALA A 258 -17.40 1.96 -13.56
CA ALA A 258 -17.47 2.09 -15.01
C ALA A 258 -16.58 1.05 -15.73
N LEU A 259 -15.36 0.84 -15.23
CA LEU A 259 -14.40 -0.09 -15.80
C LEU A 259 -14.83 -1.54 -15.65
N ILE A 260 -15.35 -1.94 -14.49
CA ILE A 260 -15.86 -3.29 -14.28
C ILE A 260 -17.09 -3.55 -15.17
N TYR A 261 -18.01 -2.58 -15.27
CA TYR A 261 -19.17 -2.71 -16.15
C TYR A 261 -18.77 -2.92 -17.61
N LEU A 262 -17.88 -2.07 -18.12
CA LEU A 262 -17.47 -2.10 -19.53
C LEU A 262 -16.61 -3.33 -19.86
N PHE A 263 -15.52 -3.56 -19.13
CA PHE A 263 -14.50 -4.54 -19.53
C PHE A 263 -14.79 -5.95 -19.04
N HIS A 264 -15.44 -6.10 -17.89
CA HIS A 264 -15.78 -7.41 -17.35
C HIS A 264 -17.18 -7.84 -17.80
N PHE A 265 -18.21 -7.05 -17.50
CA PHE A 265 -19.60 -7.47 -17.78
C PHE A 265 -20.00 -7.34 -19.25
N GLN A 266 -19.65 -6.24 -19.92
CA GLN A 266 -20.08 -6.00 -21.30
C GLN A 266 -19.15 -6.66 -22.32
N LEU A 267 -17.84 -6.46 -22.21
CA LEU A 267 -16.87 -6.98 -23.18
C LEU A 267 -16.35 -8.38 -22.84
N GLY A 268 -16.37 -8.79 -21.57
CA GLY A 268 -15.85 -10.11 -21.14
C GLY A 268 -14.34 -10.30 -21.36
N VAL A 269 -13.58 -9.21 -21.46
CA VAL A 269 -12.15 -9.27 -21.85
C VAL A 269 -11.23 -9.43 -20.64
N LEU A 270 -11.57 -8.82 -19.50
CA LEU A 270 -10.72 -8.79 -18.32
C LEU A 270 -11.35 -9.50 -17.11
N PRO A 271 -10.60 -10.35 -16.40
CA PRO A 271 -11.09 -11.04 -15.21
C PRO A 271 -11.11 -10.11 -13.99
N ILE A 272 -11.90 -10.49 -12.99
CA ILE A 272 -12.00 -9.83 -11.69
C ILE A 272 -11.96 -10.88 -10.57
N GLY A 273 -11.73 -10.44 -9.35
CA GLY A 273 -11.73 -11.30 -8.18
C GLY A 273 -10.33 -11.78 -7.79
N ARG A 274 -10.29 -13.00 -7.26
CA ARG A 274 -9.06 -13.64 -6.79
C ARG A 274 -8.30 -14.23 -7.98
N PRO A 275 -6.98 -13.99 -8.11
CA PRO A 275 -6.19 -14.52 -9.21
C PRO A 275 -5.99 -16.04 -9.04
N GLU A 276 -6.49 -16.84 -10.00
CA GLU A 276 -6.35 -18.31 -9.95
C GLU A 276 -5.08 -18.83 -10.65
N ARG A 277 -4.59 -18.12 -11.68
CA ARG A 277 -3.43 -18.55 -12.49
C ARG A 277 -2.50 -17.39 -12.84
N SER A 278 -3.02 -16.36 -13.51
CA SER A 278 -2.24 -15.22 -13.97
C SER A 278 -2.62 -13.96 -13.22
N LEU A 279 -1.68 -13.41 -12.45
CA LEU A 279 -1.87 -12.20 -11.66
C LEU A 279 -2.13 -10.96 -12.53
N THR A 280 -1.54 -10.90 -13.72
CA THR A 280 -1.53 -9.70 -14.56
C THR A 280 -2.92 -9.32 -15.06
N GLY A 281 -3.74 -10.31 -15.47
CA GLY A 281 -5.09 -10.05 -15.98
C GLY A 281 -5.99 -9.37 -14.94
N TYR A 282 -5.90 -9.82 -13.69
CA TYR A 282 -6.69 -9.33 -12.56
C TYR A 282 -6.18 -7.96 -12.05
N LEU A 283 -4.91 -7.64 -12.28
CA LEU A 283 -4.29 -6.39 -11.84
C LEU A 283 -4.64 -5.18 -12.73
N ILE A 284 -4.95 -5.40 -14.02
CA ILE A 284 -5.12 -4.32 -15.01
C ILE A 284 -6.23 -3.34 -14.60
N LEU A 285 -7.43 -3.85 -14.27
CA LEU A 285 -8.56 -2.98 -13.97
C LEU A 285 -8.36 -2.16 -12.68
N PRO A 286 -7.97 -2.77 -11.53
CA PRO A 286 -7.63 -2.00 -10.33
C PRO A 286 -6.51 -0.99 -10.57
N PHE A 287 -5.46 -1.37 -11.31
CA PHE A 287 -4.36 -0.48 -11.66
C PHE A 287 -4.86 0.73 -12.43
N VAL A 288 -5.64 0.54 -13.50
CA VAL A 288 -6.14 1.65 -14.34
C VAL A 288 -7.08 2.57 -13.55
N ALA A 289 -7.95 1.99 -12.71
CA ALA A 289 -8.90 2.73 -11.90
C ALA A 289 -8.23 3.68 -10.91
N LEU A 290 -7.07 3.30 -10.38
CA LEU A 290 -6.25 4.15 -9.51
C LEU A 290 -5.36 5.09 -10.34
N PHE A 291 -4.63 4.55 -11.30
CA PHE A 291 -3.64 5.28 -12.09
C PHE A 291 -4.22 6.53 -12.77
N ILE A 292 -5.40 6.44 -13.39
CA ILE A 292 -6.02 7.55 -14.13
C ILE A 292 -6.28 8.78 -13.24
N PRO A 293 -7.01 8.68 -12.11
CA PRO A 293 -7.21 9.80 -11.21
C PRO A 293 -5.92 10.32 -10.60
N TYR A 294 -5.03 9.42 -10.15
CA TYR A 294 -3.80 9.82 -9.46
C TYR A 294 -2.83 10.59 -10.37
N VAL A 295 -2.76 10.24 -11.66
CA VAL A 295 -2.00 11.04 -12.63
C VAL A 295 -2.58 12.45 -12.76
N GLY A 296 -3.90 12.59 -12.79
CA GLY A 296 -4.59 13.88 -12.81
C GLY A 296 -4.35 14.72 -11.56
N ILE A 297 -4.48 14.10 -10.37
CA ILE A 297 -4.25 14.73 -9.07
C ILE A 297 -2.80 15.25 -8.97
N LEU A 298 -1.83 14.40 -9.29
CA LEU A 298 -0.41 14.76 -9.24
C LEU A 298 -0.10 15.87 -10.25
N ALA A 299 -0.59 15.77 -11.49
CA ALA A 299 -0.43 16.82 -12.49
C ALA A 299 -1.03 18.14 -12.03
N ASN A 300 -2.22 18.11 -11.44
CA ASN A 300 -2.89 19.32 -10.94
C ASN A 300 -2.06 20.01 -9.84
N ARG A 301 -1.49 19.24 -8.92
CA ARG A 301 -0.62 19.74 -7.84
C ARG A 301 0.65 20.40 -8.38
N VAL A 302 1.29 19.81 -9.40
CA VAL A 302 2.46 20.42 -10.04
C VAL A 302 2.08 21.76 -10.68
N TYR A 303 0.99 21.78 -11.45
CA TYR A 303 0.56 22.97 -12.18
C TYR A 303 0.08 24.11 -11.26
N SER A 304 -0.69 23.79 -10.22
CA SER A 304 -1.18 24.80 -9.26
C SER A 304 0.00 25.47 -8.56
N THR A 305 0.95 24.68 -8.08
CA THR A 305 2.18 25.19 -7.44
C THR A 305 3.00 26.05 -8.38
N ALA A 306 3.18 25.62 -9.64
CA ALA A 306 3.92 26.39 -10.64
C ALA A 306 3.22 27.70 -11.03
N SER A 307 1.88 27.73 -11.03
CA SER A 307 1.10 28.91 -11.41
C SER A 307 1.10 30.03 -10.36
N ILE A 308 1.19 29.67 -9.08
CA ILE A 308 1.27 30.61 -7.95
C ILE A 308 2.63 31.32 -7.96
N PHE A 309 3.69 30.59 -8.33
CA PHE A 309 5.04 31.15 -8.40
C PHE A 309 5.26 31.83 -9.76
N LYS A 310 4.66 33.00 -9.96
CA LYS A 310 5.09 33.93 -11.01
C LYS A 310 6.26 34.74 -10.46
N PRO A 311 7.50 34.55 -10.93
CA PRO A 311 8.59 35.47 -10.59
C PRO A 311 8.15 36.87 -11.04
N PRO A 312 8.36 37.92 -10.23
CA PRO A 312 8.00 39.27 -10.64
C PRO A 312 8.67 39.54 -11.98
N ARG A 313 7.91 39.96 -13.00
CA ARG A 313 8.46 40.31 -14.33
C ARG A 313 9.64 41.27 -14.19
N GLU A 314 9.54 42.17 -13.22
CA GLU A 314 10.56 43.14 -12.81
C GLU A 314 11.91 42.48 -12.48
N VAL A 315 11.96 41.32 -11.82
CA VAL A 315 13.24 40.64 -11.47
C VAL A 315 13.93 40.04 -12.70
N GLY A 316 13.13 39.59 -13.68
CA GLY A 316 13.63 39.06 -14.94
C GLY A 316 14.19 40.14 -15.86
N GLU A 317 13.46 41.25 -15.96
CA GLU A 317 13.84 42.43 -16.74
C GLU A 317 15.04 43.16 -16.14
N LEU A 318 15.11 43.32 -14.81
CA LEU A 318 16.24 43.95 -14.11
C LEU A 318 17.55 43.12 -14.18
N LYS A 319 17.46 41.81 -14.42
CA LYS A 319 18.64 40.92 -14.52
C LYS A 319 18.96 40.45 -15.94
N ASN A 320 18.23 40.90 -16.96
CA ASN A 320 18.38 40.44 -18.34
C ASN A 320 18.38 38.89 -18.48
N LEU A 321 17.62 38.20 -17.64
CA LEU A 321 17.54 36.75 -17.66
C LEU A 321 16.49 36.31 -18.69
N GLY A 322 16.85 35.39 -19.58
CA GLY A 322 15.91 34.81 -20.54
C GLY A 322 14.69 34.17 -19.85
N LYS A 323 13.53 34.19 -20.52
CA LYS A 323 12.26 33.61 -20.00
C LYS A 323 12.43 32.17 -19.51
N ASP A 324 13.29 31.41 -20.17
CA ASP A 324 13.63 30.04 -19.78
C ASP A 324 14.43 30.00 -18.47
N VAL A 325 15.43 30.85 -18.27
CA VAL A 325 16.19 30.88 -17.01
C VAL A 325 15.30 31.26 -15.83
N ILE A 326 14.34 32.17 -16.03
CA ILE A 326 13.39 32.58 -14.99
C ILE A 326 12.45 31.43 -14.60
N LEU A 327 11.84 30.77 -15.58
CA LEU A 327 10.96 29.62 -15.37
C LEU A 327 11.72 28.48 -14.67
N HIS A 328 12.95 28.19 -15.12
CA HIS A 328 13.69 27.04 -14.62
C HIS A 328 14.42 27.31 -13.31
N LYS A 329 14.97 28.50 -13.08
CA LYS A 329 15.75 28.83 -11.88
C LYS A 329 14.86 29.15 -10.67
N HIS A 330 13.76 29.89 -10.87
CA HIS A 330 12.97 30.44 -9.76
C HIS A 330 11.67 29.66 -9.49
N VAL A 331 10.92 29.29 -10.54
CA VAL A 331 9.65 28.57 -10.38
C VAL A 331 9.91 27.12 -9.97
N LEU A 332 10.82 26.45 -10.67
CA LEU A 332 11.03 25.03 -10.44
C LEU A 332 11.61 24.75 -9.04
N GLY A 333 12.64 25.49 -8.61
CA GLY A 333 13.22 25.30 -7.27
C GLY A 333 12.17 25.35 -6.14
N HIS A 334 11.20 26.26 -6.24
CA HIS A 334 10.10 26.37 -5.27
C HIS A 334 9.07 25.25 -5.40
N VAL A 335 8.71 24.86 -6.63
CA VAL A 335 7.78 23.76 -6.91
C VAL A 335 8.29 22.45 -6.32
N SER A 336 9.60 22.19 -6.36
CA SER A 336 10.17 20.93 -5.84
C SER A 336 9.87 20.65 -4.37
N VAL A 337 9.86 21.68 -3.52
CA VAL A 337 9.66 21.55 -2.07
C VAL A 337 8.18 21.32 -1.74
N VAL A 338 7.29 22.14 -2.31
CA VAL A 338 5.84 22.03 -2.09
C VAL A 338 5.30 20.69 -2.62
N MET A 339 5.91 20.16 -3.68
CA MET A 339 5.49 18.91 -4.31
C MET A 339 5.86 17.65 -3.52
N LEU A 340 6.88 17.68 -2.65
CA LEU A 340 7.15 16.54 -1.76
C LEU A 340 5.96 16.26 -0.83
N ASN A 341 5.35 17.32 -0.30
CA ASN A 341 4.13 17.22 0.50
C ASN A 341 2.94 16.75 -0.36
N GLY A 342 2.84 17.27 -1.59
CA GLY A 342 1.82 16.85 -2.55
C GLY A 342 1.88 15.37 -2.93
N ILE A 343 3.07 14.77 -3.04
CA ILE A 343 3.20 13.33 -3.33
C ILE A 343 2.80 12.49 -2.12
N SER A 344 3.23 12.89 -0.92
CA SER A 344 2.86 12.18 0.31
C SER A 344 1.35 12.15 0.53
N SER A 345 0.69 13.30 0.39
CA SER A 345 -0.78 13.35 0.50
C SER A 345 -1.45 12.51 -0.59
N ALA A 346 -0.88 12.45 -1.80
CA ALA A 346 -1.43 11.60 -2.86
C ALA A 346 -1.27 10.10 -2.53
N PHE A 347 -0.19 9.71 -1.87
CA PHE A 347 0.01 8.33 -1.40
C PHE A 347 -1.05 7.92 -0.36
N VAL A 348 -1.28 8.80 0.62
CA VAL A 348 -2.29 8.62 1.67
C VAL A 348 -3.70 8.55 1.08
N GLU A 349 -4.01 9.44 0.13
CA GLU A 349 -5.27 9.39 -0.63
C GLU A 349 -5.38 8.05 -1.40
N MET A 350 -4.29 7.57 -2.00
CA MET A 350 -4.30 6.33 -2.79
C MET A 350 -4.53 5.10 -1.95
N LEU A 351 -3.93 5.01 -0.76
CA LEU A 351 -4.22 3.96 0.22
C LEU A 351 -5.73 3.86 0.51
N ILE A 352 -6.42 4.99 0.63
CA ILE A 352 -7.87 5.02 0.90
C ILE A 352 -8.67 4.64 -0.37
N GLY A 353 -8.31 5.20 -1.52
CA GLY A 353 -9.01 4.94 -2.78
C GLY A 353 -8.87 3.50 -3.26
N GLU A 354 -7.72 2.88 -3.01
CA GLU A 354 -7.45 1.49 -3.34
C GLU A 354 -8.34 0.53 -2.55
N ALA A 355 -8.55 0.73 -1.25
CA ALA A 355 -9.42 -0.15 -0.46
C ALA A 355 -10.83 -0.26 -1.08
N MET A 356 -11.34 0.81 -1.69
CA MET A 356 -12.61 0.77 -2.43
C MET A 356 -12.48 0.03 -3.77
N ALA A 357 -11.41 0.29 -4.53
CA ALA A 357 -11.15 -0.42 -5.78
C ALA A 357 -11.02 -1.93 -5.55
N GLU A 358 -10.36 -2.35 -4.48
CA GLU A 358 -10.22 -3.76 -4.11
C GLU A 358 -11.58 -4.44 -3.91
N VAL A 359 -12.47 -3.78 -3.16
CA VAL A 359 -13.82 -4.28 -2.87
C VAL A 359 -14.66 -4.40 -4.15
N ILE A 360 -14.54 -3.43 -5.06
CA ILE A 360 -15.29 -3.40 -6.33
C ILE A 360 -14.79 -4.48 -7.28
N PHE A 361 -13.47 -4.59 -7.46
CA PHE A 361 -12.87 -5.59 -8.35
C PHE A 361 -12.72 -6.97 -7.72
N GLY A 362 -13.04 -7.14 -6.43
CA GLY A 362 -12.81 -8.39 -5.70
C GLY A 362 -11.33 -8.77 -5.56
N TRP A 363 -10.43 -7.79 -5.67
CA TRP A 363 -8.99 -7.99 -5.47
C TRP A 363 -8.76 -8.45 -4.02
N PRO A 364 -7.95 -9.49 -3.76
CA PRO A 364 -7.75 -10.08 -2.43
C PRO A 364 -6.90 -9.22 -1.49
N GLY A 365 -7.10 -7.90 -1.47
CA GLY A 365 -6.41 -6.97 -0.59
C GLY A 365 -7.11 -6.74 0.74
N ILE A 366 -6.50 -5.89 1.58
CA ILE A 366 -6.98 -5.59 2.93
C ILE A 366 -8.39 -4.97 2.95
N GLY A 367 -8.76 -4.17 1.95
CA GLY A 367 -10.10 -3.59 1.83
C GLY A 367 -11.16 -4.67 1.63
N THR A 368 -10.87 -5.68 0.80
CA THR A 368 -11.74 -6.85 0.62
C THR A 368 -11.80 -7.70 1.87
N VAL A 369 -10.67 -7.93 2.55
CA VAL A 369 -10.62 -8.64 3.84
C VAL A 369 -11.50 -7.97 4.88
N LEU A 370 -11.39 -6.64 5.03
CA LEU A 370 -12.23 -5.85 5.93
C LEU A 370 -13.71 -5.96 5.57
N ARG A 371 -14.05 -5.81 4.28
CA ARG A 371 -15.43 -5.93 3.79
C ARG A 371 -16.02 -7.31 4.09
N VAL A 372 -15.26 -8.38 3.86
CA VAL A 372 -15.68 -9.75 4.16
C VAL A 372 -15.86 -9.94 5.67
N ALA A 373 -14.90 -9.50 6.48
CA ALA A 373 -14.95 -9.61 7.93
C ALA A 373 -16.18 -8.92 8.53
N VAL A 374 -16.45 -7.68 8.13
CA VAL A 374 -17.63 -6.93 8.59
C VAL A 374 -18.93 -7.62 8.16
N SER A 375 -19.01 -8.09 6.90
CA SER A 375 -20.21 -8.76 6.39
C SER A 375 -20.53 -10.09 7.07
N HIS A 376 -19.51 -10.82 7.53
CA HIS A 376 -19.66 -12.12 8.21
C HIS A 376 -19.58 -12.02 9.74
N GLY A 377 -19.49 -10.80 10.30
CA GLY A 377 -19.39 -10.58 11.75
C GLY A 377 -18.07 -11.05 12.38
N ASP A 378 -16.99 -11.15 11.60
CA ASP A 378 -15.65 -11.50 12.08
C ASP A 378 -14.92 -10.27 12.62
N MET A 379 -15.35 -9.80 13.80
CA MET A 379 -14.87 -8.54 14.38
C MET A 379 -13.36 -8.54 14.66
N THR A 380 -12.75 -9.70 14.94
CA THR A 380 -11.30 -9.80 15.18
C THR A 380 -10.49 -9.46 13.93
N VAL A 381 -10.91 -9.94 12.76
CA VAL A 381 -10.28 -9.62 11.47
C VAL A 381 -10.60 -8.18 11.07
N ALA A 382 -11.83 -7.71 11.30
CA ALA A 382 -12.24 -6.35 10.96
C ALA A 382 -11.41 -5.31 11.72
N GLU A 383 -11.30 -5.46 13.05
CA GLU A 383 -10.49 -4.59 13.89
C GLU A 383 -9.00 -4.66 13.52
N GLY A 384 -8.48 -5.88 13.35
CA GLY A 384 -7.10 -6.10 12.93
C GLY A 384 -6.75 -5.41 11.60
N SER A 385 -7.69 -5.42 10.65
CA SER A 385 -7.55 -4.73 9.37
C SER A 385 -7.53 -3.21 9.54
N MET A 386 -8.45 -2.66 10.35
CA MET A 386 -8.51 -1.21 10.61
C MET A 386 -7.25 -0.70 11.32
N LEU A 387 -6.79 -1.40 12.37
CA LEU A 387 -5.57 -1.05 13.09
C LEU A 387 -4.34 -1.10 12.19
N SER A 388 -4.24 -2.14 11.36
CA SER A 388 -3.14 -2.29 10.39
C SER A 388 -3.14 -1.17 9.36
N PHE A 389 -4.32 -0.80 8.84
CA PHE A 389 -4.47 0.32 7.91
C PHE A 389 -4.05 1.65 8.53
N SER A 390 -4.52 1.95 9.76
CA SER A 390 -4.10 3.14 10.50
C SER A 390 -2.60 3.18 10.76
N LEU A 391 -2.00 2.04 11.11
CA LEU A 391 -0.56 1.93 11.32
C LEU A 391 0.23 2.25 10.05
N ILE A 392 -0.19 1.70 8.90
CA ILE A 392 0.44 1.97 7.60
C ILE A 392 0.33 3.45 7.23
N LEU A 393 -0.82 4.08 7.46
CA LEU A 393 -1.00 5.52 7.22
C LEU A 393 -0.05 6.35 8.08
N ILE A 394 0.05 6.05 9.38
CA ILE A 394 0.95 6.76 10.31
C ILE A 394 2.41 6.53 9.91
N LEU A 395 2.82 5.30 9.63
CA LEU A 395 4.18 4.96 9.19
C LEU A 395 4.53 5.67 7.89
N SER A 396 3.62 5.70 6.92
CA SER A 396 3.82 6.37 5.63
C SER A 396 4.00 7.88 5.80
N ALA A 397 3.19 8.49 6.66
CA ALA A 397 3.31 9.90 6.98
C ALA A 397 4.63 10.20 7.73
N TYR A 398 5.00 9.37 8.71
CA TYR A 398 6.26 9.51 9.44
C TYR A 398 7.49 9.36 8.53
N VAL A 399 7.48 8.36 7.64
CA VAL A 399 8.51 8.15 6.64
C VAL A 399 8.61 9.35 5.70
N THR A 400 7.46 9.90 5.27
CA THR A 400 7.45 11.13 4.48
C THR A 400 8.20 12.24 5.20
N ASP A 401 7.97 12.43 6.49
CA ASP A 401 8.59 13.53 7.24
C ASP A 401 10.07 13.37 7.43
N LEU A 402 10.51 12.13 7.67
CA LEU A 402 11.93 11.81 7.71
C LEU A 402 12.57 12.11 6.36
N VAL A 403 11.95 11.64 5.28
CA VAL A 403 12.41 11.94 3.92
C VAL A 403 12.39 13.45 3.66
N TYR A 404 11.35 14.17 4.08
CA TYR A 404 11.25 15.62 3.95
C TYR A 404 12.36 16.33 4.75
N GLY A 405 12.62 15.94 5.99
CA GLY A 405 13.69 16.50 6.82
C GLY A 405 15.10 16.21 6.28
N ILE A 406 15.29 15.08 5.59
CA ILE A 406 16.55 14.73 4.93
C ILE A 406 16.70 15.47 3.60
N LEU A 407 15.61 15.57 2.83
CA LEU A 407 15.62 16.12 1.48
C LEU A 407 15.47 17.63 1.43
N ASP A 408 14.80 18.27 2.38
CA ASP A 408 14.63 19.71 2.45
C ASP A 408 15.68 20.35 3.39
N PRO A 409 16.70 21.05 2.84
CA PRO A 409 17.71 21.73 3.65
C PRO A 409 17.13 22.86 4.51
N ARG A 410 15.90 23.35 4.24
CA ARG A 410 15.21 24.35 5.08
C ARG A 410 14.91 23.85 6.49
N VAL A 411 14.79 22.53 6.67
CA VAL A 411 14.41 21.91 7.94
C VAL A 411 15.64 21.47 8.74
N ARG A 412 16.85 21.46 8.17
CA ARG A 412 18.01 20.73 8.74
C ARG A 412 18.90 21.55 9.69
N ARG A 413 18.62 22.82 9.99
CA ARG A 413 19.47 23.66 10.87
C ARG A 413 18.72 24.44 11.95
#